data_AF-A0A6J4I8M8-F1
#
_entry.id   AF-A0A6J4I8M8-F1
#
_cell.length_a   1.000
_cell.length_b   1.000
_cell.length_c   1.000
_cell.angle_alpha   90.00
_cell.angle_beta   90.00
_cell.angle_gamma   90.00
#
_symmetry.space_group_name_H-M   'P 1'
#
loop_
_entity.id
_entity.type
_entity.pdbx_description
1 polymer ?
#
loop_
_entity_poly.entity_id
_entity_poly.type
_entity_poly.pdbx_seq_one_letter_code
_entity_poly.pdbx_strand_id
1 'polypeptide(L)'
;MAIDELLRQFESMPYGARMRRMVELGREAREDAAVAATVDALAAGNSYHRALALQSCYGSRNGGRVLGVLVDPSRGLRALALALVPLVCDDTQALEAFGRLQPRQQRRLAKGLRKRRRQGVVDAFLEILAARGEDHFAEVLRFGSGTAVEAYFGEAFERMTESEVRGCARLHSDVTAAVLVRRAEAVEQIDRRLLQQVNAALPVLAERAPDAALAVVRVVLRTVSLAQLNVQALAERRPAEVADLVLRHAGEAPVRFEQVAHRLDLERLLALIEQRPRMLHEHYPWFRRLRPEQRAAVYTAYGRGWRDSRDCLSPQIIAYLPRPLREAEARRHVVLPALAARPAERIAYAQFLPWDEARNTLDAPMRDPDAELRGFALATRISAVRYQRDRLGDALALIQARPNEQDPVRNAMLAALAGLPPSAFRPEHLPSVGRVLRQALDAADLSEGTAMAGQRLVVALLHFHPAWAAEWLGVLVRERGHVAYGLMDAGLSDDDVRRIAPILLPVLRSWEKREREAQVMDAARQLGRRLEVFDELVEMIERIVQRTRNQWIVQEGLTLLARYRRERLHALVPALLGATSGRAGS
;
A
#
# COMPACT_ATOMS: atom_id res chain seq x y z
N MET A 1 -30.12 -33.69 32.24
CA MET A 1 -30.51 -32.26 32.16
C MET A 1 -31.60 -32.10 31.10
N ALA A 2 -32.72 -31.45 31.42
CA ALA A 2 -33.82 -31.25 30.47
C ALA A 2 -33.51 -30.11 29.49
N ILE A 3 -34.07 -30.13 28.27
CA ILE A 3 -33.84 -29.09 27.24
C ILE A 3 -34.23 -27.70 27.76
N ASP A 4 -35.36 -27.58 28.44
CA ASP A 4 -35.87 -26.28 28.93
C ASP A 4 -34.95 -25.64 29.98
N GLU A 5 -34.24 -26.47 30.75
CA GLU A 5 -33.25 -26.00 31.73
C GLU A 5 -32.02 -25.41 31.04
N LEU A 6 -31.53 -26.07 29.98
CA LEU A 6 -30.42 -25.57 29.17
C LEU A 6 -30.78 -24.27 28.42
N LEU A 7 -32.00 -24.18 27.88
CA LEU A 7 -32.47 -22.99 27.19
C LEU A 7 -32.62 -21.79 28.15
N ARG A 8 -33.14 -22.02 29.36
CA ARG A 8 -33.24 -20.99 30.40
C ARG A 8 -31.88 -20.46 30.84
N GLN A 9 -30.88 -21.35 30.95
CA GLN A 9 -29.49 -20.91 31.21
C GLN A 9 -28.97 -19.96 30.11
N PHE A 10 -29.35 -20.19 28.85
CA PHE A 10 -28.90 -19.40 27.71
C PHE A 10 -29.50 -17.99 27.62
N GLU A 11 -30.67 -17.75 28.22
CA GLU A 11 -31.32 -16.43 28.22
C GLU A 11 -30.46 -15.35 28.90
N SER A 12 -29.66 -15.74 29.89
CA SER A 12 -28.77 -14.85 30.64
C SER A 12 -27.34 -14.75 30.08
N MET A 13 -27.01 -15.52 29.03
CA MET A 13 -25.63 -15.68 28.56
C MET A 13 -25.31 -14.94 27.26
N PRO A 14 -24.14 -14.27 27.17
CA PRO A 14 -23.66 -13.72 25.90
C PRO A 14 -23.31 -14.86 24.92
N TYR A 15 -23.32 -14.54 23.61
CA TYR A 15 -23.13 -15.54 22.53
C TYR A 15 -21.87 -16.42 22.72
N GLY A 16 -20.73 -15.83 23.10
CA GLY A 16 -19.49 -16.57 23.32
C GLY A 16 -19.56 -17.57 24.48
N ALA A 17 -20.32 -17.25 25.54
CA ALA A 17 -20.52 -18.15 26.67
C ALA A 17 -21.42 -19.33 26.28
N ARG A 18 -22.50 -19.08 25.53
CA ARG A 18 -23.38 -20.13 25.00
C ARG A 18 -22.61 -21.12 24.11
N MET A 19 -21.74 -20.60 23.23
CA MET A 19 -20.89 -21.44 22.39
C MET A 19 -19.96 -22.35 23.21
N ARG A 20 -19.27 -21.82 24.23
CA ARG A 20 -18.40 -22.63 25.10
C ARG A 20 -19.18 -23.72 25.82
N ARG A 21 -20.37 -23.39 26.36
CA ARG A 21 -21.23 -24.36 27.03
C ARG A 21 -21.67 -25.48 26.09
N MET A 22 -22.03 -25.18 24.83
CA MET A 22 -22.36 -26.22 23.86
C MET A 22 -21.16 -27.12 23.53
N VAL A 23 -19.94 -26.58 23.46
CA VAL A 23 -18.73 -27.39 23.28
C VAL A 23 -18.49 -28.32 24.47
N GLU A 24 -18.65 -27.83 25.70
CA GLU A 24 -18.54 -28.65 26.92
C GLU A 24 -19.60 -29.75 26.95
N LEU A 25 -20.86 -29.41 26.68
CA LEU A 25 -21.96 -30.37 26.61
C LEU A 25 -21.68 -31.47 25.57
N GLY A 26 -21.04 -31.10 24.45
CA GLY A 26 -20.57 -32.07 23.46
C GLY A 26 -19.49 -33.02 23.99
N ARG A 27 -18.56 -32.55 24.83
CA ARG A 27 -17.56 -33.42 25.47
C ARG A 27 -18.21 -34.37 26.47
N GLU A 28 -19.08 -33.84 27.33
CA GLU A 28 -19.86 -34.61 28.31
C GLU A 28 -20.68 -35.72 27.63
N ALA A 29 -21.32 -35.41 26.49
CA ALA A 29 -22.11 -36.37 25.71
C ALA A 29 -21.32 -37.58 25.18
N ARG A 30 -19.98 -37.59 25.24
CA ARG A 30 -19.16 -38.76 24.84
C ARG A 30 -19.15 -39.84 25.92
N GLU A 31 -19.35 -39.45 27.17
CA GLU A 31 -19.21 -40.31 28.35
C GLU A 31 -20.55 -40.52 29.06
N ASP A 32 -21.49 -39.57 28.93
CA ASP A 32 -22.81 -39.61 29.55
C ASP A 32 -23.94 -39.76 28.52
N ALA A 33 -24.61 -40.91 28.56
CA ALA A 33 -25.74 -41.24 27.69
C ALA A 33 -26.97 -40.32 27.90
N ALA A 34 -27.19 -39.81 29.11
CA ALA A 34 -28.28 -38.88 29.37
C ALA A 34 -28.02 -37.51 28.72
N VAL A 35 -26.76 -37.05 28.72
CA VAL A 35 -26.38 -35.82 28.01
C VAL A 35 -26.44 -36.01 26.50
N ALA A 36 -26.03 -37.18 26.00
CA ALA A 36 -26.20 -37.53 24.59
C ALA A 36 -27.67 -37.48 24.14
N ALA A 37 -28.59 -38.04 24.95
CA ALA A 37 -30.03 -37.98 24.70
C ALA A 37 -30.56 -36.54 24.66
N THR A 38 -30.07 -35.65 25.52
CA THR A 38 -30.43 -34.22 25.47
C THR A 38 -29.98 -33.57 24.15
N VAL A 39 -28.77 -33.88 23.67
CA VAL A 39 -28.27 -33.37 22.38
C VAL A 39 -29.06 -33.95 21.20
N ASP A 40 -29.48 -35.21 21.26
CA ASP A 40 -30.35 -35.83 20.25
C ASP A 40 -31.74 -35.20 20.21
N ALA A 41 -32.33 -34.94 21.36
CA ALA A 41 -33.61 -34.24 21.44
C ALA A 41 -33.52 -32.80 20.89
N LEU A 42 -32.39 -32.10 21.09
CA LEU A 42 -32.13 -30.80 20.43
C LEU A 42 -32.05 -30.95 18.90
N ALA A 43 -31.43 -32.02 18.40
CA ALA A 43 -31.29 -32.26 16.97
C ALA A 43 -32.62 -32.60 16.26
N ALA A 44 -33.62 -33.09 17.01
CA ALA A 44 -34.98 -33.32 16.53
C ALA A 44 -35.88 -32.06 16.61
N GLY A 45 -35.41 -30.99 17.23
CA GLY A 45 -36.18 -29.77 17.49
C GLY A 45 -36.26 -28.79 16.32
N ASN A 46 -36.62 -27.55 16.64
CA ASN A 46 -36.68 -26.44 15.68
C ASN A 46 -35.28 -26.03 15.17
N SER A 47 -35.23 -25.12 14.20
CA SER A 47 -33.97 -24.65 13.60
C SER A 47 -32.94 -24.09 14.58
N TYR A 48 -33.37 -23.48 15.69
CA TYR A 48 -32.47 -23.00 16.74
C TYR A 48 -31.90 -24.16 17.56
N HIS A 49 -32.74 -25.12 17.97
CA HIS A 49 -32.29 -26.31 18.71
C HIS A 49 -31.30 -27.14 17.88
N ARG A 50 -31.58 -27.32 16.59
CA ARG A 50 -30.66 -28.00 15.66
C ARG A 50 -29.33 -27.25 15.50
N ALA A 51 -29.35 -25.92 15.54
CA ALA A 51 -28.12 -25.13 15.53
C ALA A 51 -27.28 -25.40 16.79
N LEU A 52 -27.90 -25.45 17.97
CA LEU A 52 -27.22 -25.79 19.22
C LEU A 52 -26.66 -27.22 19.17
N ALA A 53 -27.46 -28.20 18.74
CA ALA A 53 -27.00 -29.58 18.58
C ALA A 53 -25.81 -29.70 17.62
N LEU A 54 -25.80 -28.92 16.54
CA LEU A 54 -24.66 -28.87 15.62
C LEU A 54 -23.42 -28.19 16.22
N GLN A 55 -23.61 -27.18 17.08
CA GLN A 55 -22.51 -26.55 17.81
C GLN A 55 -21.87 -27.48 18.84
N SER A 56 -22.63 -28.42 19.43
CA SER A 56 -22.03 -29.41 20.36
C SER A 56 -21.02 -30.34 19.66
N CYS A 57 -21.10 -30.50 18.34
CA CYS A 57 -20.14 -31.29 17.56
C CYS A 57 -18.69 -30.80 17.64
N TYR A 58 -18.45 -29.53 18.02
CA TYR A 58 -17.09 -29.04 18.31
C TYR A 58 -16.43 -29.81 19.47
N GLY A 59 -17.22 -30.24 20.46
CA GLY A 59 -16.76 -31.02 21.62
C GLY A 59 -16.87 -32.53 21.41
N SER A 60 -18.02 -33.00 20.93
CA SER A 60 -18.31 -34.43 20.80
C SER A 60 -17.54 -35.11 19.67
N ARG A 61 -17.09 -34.34 18.67
CA ARG A 61 -16.52 -34.85 17.42
C ARG A 61 -17.44 -35.83 16.67
N ASN A 62 -18.76 -35.70 16.85
CA ASN A 62 -19.72 -36.55 16.17
C ASN A 62 -19.89 -36.12 14.69
N GLY A 63 -19.07 -36.70 13.81
CA GLY A 63 -19.10 -36.47 12.37
C GLY A 63 -20.39 -36.95 11.69
N GLY A 64 -20.99 -38.05 12.18
CA GLY A 64 -22.27 -38.56 11.67
C GLY A 64 -23.40 -37.53 11.74
N ARG A 65 -23.50 -36.80 12.88
CA ARG A 65 -24.48 -35.71 13.02
C ARG A 65 -24.20 -34.57 12.03
N VAL A 66 -22.94 -34.19 11.86
CA VAL A 66 -22.54 -33.14 10.89
C VAL A 66 -22.96 -33.55 9.48
N LEU A 67 -22.74 -34.80 9.08
CA LEU A 67 -23.14 -35.33 7.77
C LEU A 67 -24.66 -35.29 7.56
N GLY A 68 -25.43 -35.62 8.58
CA GLY A 68 -26.90 -35.55 8.52
C GLY A 68 -27.43 -34.14 8.24
N VAL A 69 -26.78 -33.11 8.80
CA VAL A 69 -27.21 -31.71 8.65
C VAL A 69 -26.79 -31.09 7.30
N LEU A 70 -25.94 -31.75 6.50
CA LEU A 70 -25.56 -31.25 5.17
C LEU A 70 -26.75 -31.10 4.20
N VAL A 71 -27.81 -31.86 4.43
CA VAL A 71 -29.06 -31.83 3.64
C VAL A 71 -30.24 -31.18 4.38
N ASP A 72 -29.99 -30.50 5.51
CA ASP A 72 -31.03 -29.84 6.31
C ASP A 72 -31.77 -28.75 5.51
N PRO A 73 -33.09 -28.54 5.68
CA PRO A 73 -33.84 -27.48 4.99
C PRO A 73 -33.27 -26.07 5.21
N SER A 74 -32.70 -25.80 6.38
CA SER A 74 -32.10 -24.50 6.72
C SER A 74 -30.76 -24.27 6.04
N ARG A 75 -30.69 -23.24 5.20
CA ARG A 75 -29.43 -22.83 4.54
C ARG A 75 -28.33 -22.46 5.53
N GLY A 76 -28.69 -21.88 6.67
CA GLY A 76 -27.74 -21.52 7.73
C GLY A 76 -27.11 -22.74 8.39
N LEU A 77 -27.92 -23.77 8.67
CA LEU A 77 -27.44 -25.04 9.24
C LEU A 77 -26.55 -25.80 8.25
N ARG A 78 -26.92 -25.88 6.97
CA ARG A 78 -26.07 -26.47 5.93
C ARG A 78 -24.71 -25.76 5.84
N ALA A 79 -24.69 -24.43 5.92
CA ALA A 79 -23.45 -23.66 5.87
C ALA A 79 -22.55 -23.92 7.10
N LEU A 80 -23.13 -24.03 8.29
CA LEU A 80 -22.41 -24.38 9.52
C LEU A 80 -21.87 -25.81 9.46
N ALA A 81 -22.69 -26.76 9.01
CA ALA A 81 -22.30 -28.16 8.87
C ALA A 81 -21.14 -28.30 7.88
N LEU A 82 -21.21 -27.63 6.72
CA LEU A 82 -20.12 -27.60 5.74
C LEU A 82 -18.79 -27.07 6.31
N ALA A 83 -18.85 -26.07 7.20
CA ALA A 83 -17.67 -25.54 7.87
C ALA A 83 -17.10 -26.50 8.94
N LEU A 84 -17.95 -27.36 9.51
CA LEU A 84 -17.58 -28.36 10.52
C LEU A 84 -16.97 -29.62 9.92
N VAL A 85 -17.31 -30.00 8.68
CA VAL A 85 -16.78 -31.25 8.07
C VAL A 85 -15.24 -31.34 8.16
N PRO A 86 -14.43 -30.33 7.75
CA PRO A 86 -12.97 -30.42 7.87
C PRO A 86 -12.45 -30.51 9.31
N LEU A 87 -13.28 -30.15 10.29
CA LEU A 87 -12.92 -30.03 11.70
C LEU A 87 -13.27 -31.28 12.50
N VAL A 88 -14.43 -31.87 12.21
CA VAL A 88 -15.08 -32.87 13.06
C VAL A 88 -15.11 -34.24 12.39
N CYS A 89 -15.38 -34.31 11.09
CA CYS A 89 -15.47 -35.58 10.38
C CYS A 89 -14.08 -36.21 10.20
N ASP A 90 -14.00 -37.54 10.30
CA ASP A 90 -12.83 -38.32 9.84
C ASP A 90 -12.70 -38.28 8.30
N ASP A 91 -11.66 -38.90 7.75
CA ASP A 91 -11.37 -38.85 6.31
C ASP A 91 -12.44 -39.57 5.47
N THR A 92 -12.96 -40.70 5.96
CA THR A 92 -14.03 -41.46 5.31
C THR A 92 -15.32 -40.66 5.25
N GLN A 93 -15.71 -40.05 6.38
CA GLN A 93 -16.88 -39.19 6.49
C GLN A 93 -16.73 -37.93 5.65
N ALA A 94 -15.54 -37.32 5.62
CA ALA A 94 -15.29 -36.15 4.79
C ALA A 94 -15.37 -36.48 3.29
N LEU A 95 -14.95 -37.69 2.88
CA LEU A 95 -15.15 -38.17 1.51
C LEU A 95 -16.63 -38.39 1.20
N GLU A 96 -17.38 -39.03 2.11
CA GLU A 96 -18.82 -39.22 1.98
C GLU A 96 -19.58 -37.88 1.85
N ALA A 97 -19.14 -36.85 2.59
CA ALA A 97 -19.73 -35.52 2.52
C ALA A 97 -19.75 -34.96 1.10
N PHE A 98 -18.74 -35.24 0.27
CA PHE A 98 -18.72 -34.77 -1.12
C PHE A 98 -19.91 -35.31 -1.93
N GLY A 99 -20.32 -36.56 -1.71
CA GLY A 99 -21.45 -37.18 -2.39
C GLY A 99 -22.82 -36.56 -2.05
N ARG A 100 -22.90 -35.81 -0.94
CA ARG A 100 -24.14 -35.14 -0.48
C ARG A 100 -24.23 -33.67 -0.90
N LEU A 101 -23.18 -33.14 -1.54
CA LEU A 101 -23.01 -31.71 -1.78
C LEU A 101 -23.07 -31.35 -3.26
N GLN A 102 -23.55 -30.15 -3.55
CA GLN A 102 -23.52 -29.58 -4.90
C GLN A 102 -22.10 -29.09 -5.26
N PRO A 103 -21.72 -28.96 -6.55
CA PRO A 103 -20.36 -28.60 -6.98
C PRO A 103 -19.76 -27.36 -6.29
N ARG A 104 -20.56 -26.30 -6.14
CA ARG A 104 -20.13 -25.08 -5.42
C ARG A 104 -19.80 -25.32 -3.95
N GLN A 105 -20.50 -26.25 -3.29
CA GLN A 105 -20.25 -26.63 -1.90
C GLN A 105 -19.08 -27.60 -1.78
N GLN A 106 -18.95 -28.56 -2.70
CA GLN A 106 -17.79 -29.45 -2.80
C GLN A 106 -16.49 -28.65 -2.93
N ARG A 107 -16.47 -27.63 -3.79
CA ARG A 107 -15.34 -26.70 -3.90
C ARG A 107 -15.01 -25.98 -2.58
N ARG A 108 -16.02 -25.57 -1.82
CA ARG A 108 -15.83 -24.94 -0.50
C ARG A 108 -15.28 -25.94 0.52
N LEU A 109 -15.75 -27.19 0.49
CA LEU A 109 -15.25 -28.27 1.32
C LEU A 109 -13.78 -28.57 1.01
N ALA A 110 -13.42 -28.75 -0.26
CA ALA A 110 -12.04 -28.98 -0.68
C ALA A 110 -11.09 -27.86 -0.23
N LYS A 111 -11.52 -26.60 -0.34
CA LYS A 111 -10.78 -25.45 0.21
C LYS A 111 -10.59 -25.56 1.73
N GLY A 112 -11.63 -25.97 2.46
CA GLY A 112 -11.59 -26.19 3.91
C GLY A 112 -10.62 -27.30 4.32
N LEU A 113 -10.67 -28.44 3.62
CA LEU A 113 -9.79 -29.59 3.84
C LEU A 113 -8.32 -29.24 3.56
N ARG A 114 -8.02 -28.53 2.45
CA ARG A 114 -6.67 -28.04 2.17
C ARG A 114 -6.13 -27.13 3.26
N LYS A 115 -6.94 -26.18 3.77
CA LYS A 115 -6.54 -25.30 4.88
C LYS A 115 -6.16 -26.09 6.14
N ARG A 116 -6.68 -27.30 6.29
CA ARG A 116 -6.41 -28.23 7.40
C ARG A 116 -5.37 -29.29 7.07
N ARG A 117 -4.70 -29.20 5.92
CA ARG A 117 -3.70 -30.16 5.44
C ARG A 117 -4.24 -31.59 5.28
N ARG A 118 -5.53 -31.73 4.93
CA ARG A 118 -6.20 -33.02 4.65
C ARG A 118 -6.41 -33.21 3.15
N GLN A 119 -5.35 -33.04 2.36
CA GLN A 119 -5.44 -33.15 0.90
C GLN A 119 -5.74 -34.57 0.43
N GLY A 120 -5.35 -35.62 1.16
CA GLY A 120 -5.63 -37.01 0.75
C GLY A 120 -7.12 -37.30 0.51
N VAL A 121 -8.02 -36.69 1.29
CA VAL A 121 -9.48 -36.77 1.06
C VAL A 121 -9.89 -36.07 -0.25
N VAL A 122 -9.25 -34.93 -0.54
CA VAL A 122 -9.50 -34.19 -1.78
C VAL A 122 -8.98 -34.99 -2.97
N ASP A 123 -7.84 -35.65 -2.84
CA ASP A 123 -7.23 -36.47 -3.89
C ASP A 123 -8.10 -37.69 -4.20
N ALA A 124 -8.60 -38.40 -3.18
CA ALA A 124 -9.56 -39.49 -3.35
C ALA A 124 -10.87 -39.01 -4.02
N PHE A 125 -11.34 -37.81 -3.69
CA PHE A 125 -12.50 -37.25 -4.37
C PHE A 125 -12.20 -36.87 -5.82
N LEU A 126 -10.99 -36.38 -6.12
CA LEU A 126 -10.55 -36.10 -7.48
C LEU A 126 -10.50 -37.38 -8.32
N GLU A 127 -10.00 -38.49 -7.77
CA GLU A 127 -10.03 -39.80 -8.44
C GLU A 127 -11.46 -40.19 -8.86
N ILE A 128 -12.45 -40.00 -7.97
CA ILE A 128 -13.87 -40.28 -8.27
C ILE A 128 -14.39 -39.37 -9.39
N LEU A 129 -14.08 -38.07 -9.33
CA LEU A 129 -14.53 -37.11 -10.35
C LEU A 129 -13.88 -37.39 -11.72
N ALA A 130 -12.60 -37.75 -11.74
CA ALA A 130 -11.88 -38.12 -12.95
C ALA A 130 -12.50 -39.36 -13.60
N ALA A 131 -12.76 -40.41 -12.82
CA ALA A 131 -13.38 -41.65 -13.31
C ALA A 131 -14.79 -41.45 -13.89
N ARG A 132 -15.51 -40.39 -13.47
CA ARG A 132 -16.86 -40.06 -13.95
C ARG A 132 -16.90 -39.02 -15.06
N GLY A 133 -15.76 -38.40 -15.40
CA GLY A 133 -15.68 -37.36 -16.45
C GLY A 133 -16.37 -36.04 -16.11
N GLU A 134 -16.58 -35.74 -14.82
CA GLU A 134 -17.38 -34.61 -14.32
C GLU A 134 -16.80 -33.23 -14.68
N ASP A 135 -17.64 -32.30 -15.13
CA ASP A 135 -17.22 -30.98 -15.64
C ASP A 135 -16.54 -30.09 -14.60
N HIS A 136 -16.97 -30.18 -13.34
CA HIS A 136 -16.46 -29.35 -12.24
C HIS A 136 -15.15 -29.88 -11.64
N PHE A 137 -14.56 -30.93 -12.22
CA PHE A 137 -13.27 -31.50 -11.84
C PHE A 137 -12.17 -30.42 -11.72
N ALA A 138 -12.06 -29.57 -12.75
CA ALA A 138 -11.07 -28.51 -12.83
C ALA A 138 -11.17 -27.48 -11.68
N GLU A 139 -12.38 -27.19 -11.21
CA GLU A 139 -12.62 -26.24 -10.11
C GLU A 139 -12.05 -26.73 -8.77
N VAL A 140 -12.03 -28.06 -8.59
CA VAL A 140 -11.60 -28.77 -7.38
C VAL A 140 -10.11 -29.11 -7.44
N LEU A 141 -9.56 -29.41 -8.63
CA LEU A 141 -8.20 -29.90 -8.82
C LEU A 141 -7.14 -29.10 -8.06
N ARG A 142 -7.19 -27.77 -8.12
CA ARG A 142 -6.23 -26.88 -7.42
C ARG A 142 -6.14 -27.11 -5.90
N PHE A 143 -7.13 -27.74 -5.28
CA PHE A 143 -7.14 -27.98 -3.84
C PHE A 143 -6.46 -29.29 -3.44
N GLY A 144 -6.25 -30.22 -4.38
CA GLY A 144 -5.54 -31.48 -4.17
C GLY A 144 -4.06 -31.30 -3.83
N SER A 145 -3.39 -32.41 -3.54
CA SER A 145 -1.94 -32.46 -3.33
C SER A 145 -1.15 -32.17 -4.61
N GLY A 146 0.16 -31.94 -4.48
CA GLY A 146 1.02 -31.70 -5.65
C GLY A 146 1.04 -32.90 -6.60
N THR A 147 1.03 -34.12 -6.05
CA THR A 147 1.03 -35.37 -6.83
C THR A 147 -0.28 -35.59 -7.58
N ALA A 148 -1.43 -35.37 -6.93
CA ALA A 148 -2.73 -35.49 -7.60
C ALA A 148 -2.89 -34.42 -8.70
N VAL A 149 -2.44 -33.19 -8.43
CA VAL A 149 -2.44 -32.15 -9.47
C VAL A 149 -1.51 -32.56 -10.61
N GLU A 150 -0.29 -33.02 -10.36
CA GLU A 150 0.60 -33.44 -11.43
C GLU A 150 0.02 -34.57 -12.31
N ALA A 151 -0.64 -35.56 -11.69
CA ALA A 151 -1.25 -36.67 -12.39
C ALA A 151 -2.41 -36.23 -13.31
N TYR A 152 -3.33 -35.40 -12.82
CA TYR A 152 -4.56 -35.06 -13.54
C TYR A 152 -4.53 -33.73 -14.28
N PHE A 153 -3.55 -32.86 -14.00
CA PHE A 153 -3.52 -31.52 -14.58
C PHE A 153 -3.35 -31.59 -16.09
N GLY A 154 -2.58 -32.55 -16.62
CA GLY A 154 -2.45 -32.78 -18.06
C GLY A 154 -3.80 -32.96 -18.74
N GLU A 155 -4.59 -33.94 -18.31
CA GLU A 155 -5.92 -34.24 -18.87
C GLU A 155 -6.91 -33.08 -18.66
N ALA A 156 -6.96 -32.52 -17.46
CA ALA A 156 -7.91 -31.46 -17.12
C ALA A 156 -7.60 -30.13 -17.80
N PHE A 157 -6.35 -29.88 -18.20
CA PHE A 157 -5.91 -28.62 -18.80
C PHE A 157 -6.70 -28.26 -20.05
N GLU A 158 -7.11 -29.23 -20.85
CA GLU A 158 -7.94 -29.02 -22.05
C GLU A 158 -9.30 -28.41 -21.73
N ARG A 159 -9.80 -28.64 -20.52
CA ARG A 159 -11.12 -28.21 -20.06
C ARG A 159 -11.04 -26.97 -19.16
N MET A 160 -9.85 -26.67 -18.62
CA MET A 160 -9.63 -25.56 -17.71
C MET A 160 -9.81 -24.19 -18.35
N THR A 161 -10.49 -23.32 -17.62
CA THR A 161 -10.55 -21.87 -17.81
C THR A 161 -9.29 -21.17 -17.31
N GLU A 162 -9.05 -19.95 -17.77
CA GLU A 162 -7.95 -19.09 -17.30
C GLU A 162 -7.94 -18.91 -15.76
N SER A 163 -9.12 -18.84 -15.13
CA SER A 163 -9.27 -18.68 -13.69
C SER A 163 -8.80 -19.90 -12.90
N GLU A 164 -9.00 -21.10 -13.46
CA GLU A 164 -8.58 -22.37 -12.87
C GLU A 164 -7.08 -22.56 -13.01
N VAL A 165 -6.52 -22.29 -14.20
CA VAL A 165 -5.07 -22.28 -14.43
C VAL A 165 -4.38 -21.31 -13.48
N ARG A 166 -4.89 -20.08 -13.35
CA ARG A 166 -4.39 -19.08 -12.38
C ARG A 166 -4.48 -19.58 -10.93
N GLY A 167 -5.55 -20.31 -10.61
CA GLY A 167 -5.76 -20.93 -9.30
C GLY A 167 -4.72 -22.00 -8.99
N CYS A 168 -4.37 -22.83 -9.97
CA CYS A 168 -3.33 -23.84 -9.86
C CYS A 168 -1.94 -23.22 -9.78
N ALA A 169 -1.61 -22.25 -10.64
CA ALA A 169 -0.34 -21.52 -10.58
C ALA A 169 -0.09 -20.88 -9.20
N ARG A 170 -1.17 -20.46 -8.51
CA ARG A 170 -1.11 -19.89 -7.16
C ARG A 170 -0.77 -20.91 -6.07
N LEU A 171 -1.26 -22.14 -6.22
CA LEU A 171 -1.22 -23.17 -5.18
C LEU A 171 -0.15 -24.24 -5.43
N HIS A 172 0.25 -24.40 -6.69
CA HIS A 172 1.12 -25.45 -7.23
C HIS A 172 1.96 -24.88 -8.39
N SER A 173 2.79 -23.88 -8.10
CA SER A 173 3.54 -23.12 -9.12
C SER A 173 4.43 -24.00 -9.99
N ASP A 174 5.17 -24.91 -9.38
CA ASP A 174 6.19 -25.70 -10.07
C ASP A 174 5.55 -26.74 -10.98
N VAL A 175 4.53 -27.43 -10.48
CA VAL A 175 3.72 -28.38 -11.28
C VAL A 175 3.04 -27.66 -12.45
N THR A 176 2.44 -26.49 -12.21
CA THR A 176 1.79 -25.71 -13.27
C THR A 176 2.80 -25.30 -14.35
N ALA A 177 3.97 -24.81 -13.96
CA ALA A 177 5.03 -24.42 -14.90
C ALA A 177 5.55 -25.64 -15.69
N ALA A 178 5.79 -26.77 -15.03
CA ALA A 178 6.25 -27.99 -15.69
C ALA A 178 5.25 -28.50 -16.73
N VAL A 179 3.95 -28.46 -16.45
CA VAL A 179 2.93 -28.86 -17.45
C VAL A 179 2.88 -27.88 -18.62
N LEU A 180 2.94 -26.57 -18.36
CA LEU A 180 2.97 -25.57 -19.44
C LEU A 180 4.19 -25.75 -20.36
N VAL A 181 5.36 -26.06 -19.78
CA VAL A 181 6.58 -26.40 -20.55
C VAL A 181 6.34 -27.65 -21.40
N ARG A 182 5.94 -28.78 -20.79
CA ARG A 182 5.71 -30.03 -21.53
C ARG A 182 4.72 -29.87 -22.67
N ARG A 183 3.63 -29.13 -22.45
CA ARG A 183 2.61 -28.86 -23.46
C ARG A 183 3.12 -27.98 -24.60
N ALA A 184 3.88 -26.94 -24.27
CA ALA A 184 4.50 -26.08 -25.28
C ALA A 184 5.56 -26.82 -26.11
N GLU A 185 6.25 -27.82 -25.54
CA GLU A 185 7.22 -28.66 -26.27
C GLU A 185 6.56 -29.74 -27.13
N ALA A 186 5.37 -30.20 -26.76
CA ALA A 186 4.65 -31.25 -27.48
C ALA A 186 3.98 -30.78 -28.78
N VAL A 187 3.92 -29.48 -29.02
CA VAL A 187 3.24 -28.88 -30.18
C VAL A 187 4.22 -28.10 -31.05
N GLU A 188 4.08 -28.21 -32.37
CA GLU A 188 4.87 -27.40 -33.31
C GLU A 188 4.42 -25.94 -33.31
N GLN A 189 3.13 -25.69 -33.05
CA GLN A 189 2.55 -24.35 -32.96
C GLN A 189 1.63 -24.26 -31.75
N ILE A 190 1.75 -23.18 -30.99
CA ILE A 190 0.90 -22.90 -29.84
C ILE A 190 -0.41 -22.28 -30.35
N ASP A 191 -1.53 -22.94 -30.04
CA ASP A 191 -2.85 -22.41 -30.35
C ASP A 191 -3.24 -21.24 -29.43
N ARG A 192 -4.37 -20.59 -29.78
CA ARG A 192 -4.89 -19.43 -29.02
C ARG A 192 -5.24 -19.79 -27.58
N ARG A 193 -5.72 -21.02 -27.32
CA ARG A 193 -6.20 -21.43 -26.00
C ARG A 193 -5.02 -21.63 -25.05
N LEU A 194 -4.01 -22.39 -25.48
CA LEU A 194 -2.77 -22.61 -24.73
C LEU A 194 -2.08 -21.28 -24.45
N LEU A 195 -2.04 -20.35 -25.43
CA LEU A 195 -1.49 -19.01 -25.23
C LEU A 195 -2.26 -18.22 -24.15
N GLN A 196 -3.59 -18.25 -24.15
CA GLN A 196 -4.42 -17.62 -23.12
C GLN A 196 -4.15 -18.22 -21.73
N GLN A 197 -4.03 -19.54 -21.64
CA GLN A 197 -3.73 -20.24 -20.39
C GLN A 197 -2.33 -19.92 -19.86
N VAL A 198 -1.32 -19.86 -20.74
CA VAL A 198 0.03 -19.37 -20.41
C VAL A 198 -0.05 -17.95 -19.84
N ASN A 199 -0.71 -17.04 -20.54
CA ASN A 199 -0.84 -15.65 -20.12
C ASN A 199 -1.64 -15.45 -18.82
N ALA A 200 -2.57 -16.35 -18.51
CA ALA A 200 -3.29 -16.35 -17.25
C ALA A 200 -2.43 -16.83 -16.05
N ALA A 201 -1.48 -17.74 -16.31
CA ALA A 201 -0.56 -18.29 -15.32
C ALA A 201 0.66 -17.38 -15.07
N LEU A 202 1.23 -16.80 -16.14
CA LEU A 202 2.53 -16.11 -16.12
C LEU A 202 2.66 -15.06 -15.01
N PRO A 203 1.71 -14.13 -14.78
CA PRO A 203 1.85 -13.15 -13.70
C PRO A 203 1.95 -13.79 -12.30
N VAL A 204 1.18 -14.86 -12.06
CA VAL A 204 1.18 -15.56 -10.77
C VAL A 204 2.45 -16.39 -10.59
N LEU A 205 2.92 -17.03 -11.66
CA LEU A 205 4.18 -17.76 -11.66
C LEU A 205 5.36 -16.80 -11.45
N ALA A 206 5.37 -15.63 -12.11
CA ALA A 206 6.41 -14.63 -11.94
C ALA A 206 6.56 -14.19 -10.47
N GLU A 207 5.44 -14.00 -9.76
CA GLU A 207 5.45 -13.62 -8.34
C GLU A 207 5.93 -14.73 -7.40
N ARG A 208 5.59 -16.00 -7.70
CA ARG A 208 5.81 -17.14 -6.78
C ARG A 208 7.03 -18.00 -7.11
N ALA A 209 7.27 -18.24 -8.39
CA ALA A 209 8.31 -19.09 -8.95
C ALA A 209 8.89 -18.44 -10.22
N PRO A 210 9.59 -17.28 -10.09
CA PRO A 210 10.06 -16.49 -11.23
C PRO A 210 10.96 -17.27 -12.19
N ASP A 211 11.79 -18.19 -11.70
CA ASP A 211 12.68 -18.99 -12.55
C ASP A 211 11.90 -20.02 -13.38
N ALA A 212 10.85 -20.60 -12.79
CA ALA A 212 9.93 -21.50 -13.50
C ALA A 212 9.10 -20.72 -14.54
N ALA A 213 8.64 -19.51 -14.21
CA ALA A 213 7.98 -18.62 -15.17
C ALA A 213 8.90 -18.27 -16.35
N LEU A 214 10.17 -17.98 -16.08
CA LEU A 214 11.18 -17.71 -17.10
C LEU A 214 11.42 -18.94 -18.00
N ALA A 215 11.44 -20.15 -17.44
CA ALA A 215 11.53 -21.38 -18.22
C ALA A 215 10.33 -21.55 -19.17
N VAL A 216 9.10 -21.32 -18.69
CA VAL A 216 7.89 -21.32 -19.53
C VAL A 216 8.02 -20.32 -20.68
N VAL A 217 8.42 -19.08 -20.39
CA VAL A 217 8.58 -18.03 -21.42
C VAL A 217 9.62 -18.46 -22.47
N ARG A 218 10.78 -18.99 -22.06
CA ARG A 218 11.84 -19.43 -23.00
C ARG A 218 11.38 -20.52 -23.96
N VAL A 219 10.54 -21.44 -23.49
CA VAL A 219 10.00 -22.53 -24.32
C VAL A 219 8.93 -21.99 -25.28
N VAL A 220 7.98 -21.20 -24.76
CA VAL A 220 6.88 -20.62 -25.55
C VAL A 220 7.39 -19.66 -26.63
N LEU A 221 8.49 -18.96 -26.38
CA LEU A 221 9.12 -18.06 -27.37
C LEU A 221 9.66 -18.76 -28.62
N ARG A 222 9.80 -20.09 -28.62
CA ARG A 222 10.19 -20.85 -29.83
C ARG A 222 9.15 -20.75 -30.93
N THR A 223 7.88 -20.58 -30.58
CA THR A 223 6.74 -20.62 -31.52
C THR A 223 5.89 -19.35 -31.47
N VAL A 224 6.02 -18.52 -30.43
CA VAL A 224 5.23 -17.31 -30.20
C VAL A 224 6.13 -16.08 -30.02
N SER A 225 5.70 -14.92 -30.54
CA SER A 225 6.40 -13.66 -30.31
C SER A 225 6.26 -13.17 -28.86
N LEU A 226 7.31 -12.55 -28.32
CA LEU A 226 7.29 -11.91 -27.00
C LEU A 226 6.19 -10.84 -26.86
N ALA A 227 5.75 -10.24 -27.98
CA ALA A 227 4.64 -9.28 -28.02
C ALA A 227 3.31 -9.86 -27.52
N GLN A 228 3.15 -11.18 -27.57
CA GLN A 228 1.93 -11.88 -27.19
C GLN A 228 1.95 -12.38 -25.74
N LEU A 229 3.04 -12.15 -24.99
CA LEU A 229 3.24 -12.68 -23.64
C LEU A 229 3.14 -11.59 -22.55
N ASN A 230 2.43 -11.91 -21.47
CA ASN A 230 2.30 -11.05 -20.29
C ASN A 230 3.53 -11.14 -19.38
N VAL A 231 4.65 -10.55 -19.82
CA VAL A 231 5.96 -10.66 -19.13
C VAL A 231 6.25 -9.53 -18.14
N GLN A 232 5.36 -8.55 -17.95
CA GLN A 232 5.61 -7.41 -17.04
C GLN A 232 5.95 -7.84 -15.61
N ALA A 233 5.14 -8.70 -15.00
CA ALA A 233 5.39 -9.20 -13.65
C ALA A 233 6.72 -9.99 -13.56
N LEU A 234 7.12 -10.65 -14.66
CA LEU A 234 8.40 -11.34 -14.73
C LEU A 234 9.56 -10.35 -14.83
N ALA A 235 9.44 -9.28 -15.62
CA ALA A 235 10.44 -8.22 -15.69
C ALA A 235 10.68 -7.55 -14.33
N GLU A 236 9.63 -7.42 -13.51
CA GLU A 236 9.75 -6.90 -12.16
C GLU A 236 10.52 -7.83 -11.21
N ARG A 237 10.57 -9.13 -11.48
CA ARG A 237 11.22 -10.14 -10.62
C ARG A 237 12.59 -10.57 -11.14
N ARG A 238 12.74 -10.64 -12.46
CA ARG A 238 13.93 -11.07 -13.25
C ARG A 238 14.22 -10.04 -14.36
N PRO A 239 14.59 -8.80 -13.98
CA PRO A 239 14.74 -7.72 -14.97
C PRO A 239 15.86 -7.98 -15.96
N ALA A 240 16.99 -8.55 -15.53
CA ALA A 240 18.14 -8.81 -16.41
C ALA A 240 17.79 -9.86 -17.48
N GLU A 241 17.15 -10.95 -17.07
CA GLU A 241 16.80 -12.04 -17.96
C GLU A 241 15.70 -11.64 -18.95
N VAL A 242 14.71 -10.85 -18.51
CA VAL A 242 13.68 -10.32 -19.43
C VAL A 242 14.26 -9.25 -20.35
N ALA A 243 15.19 -8.40 -19.88
CA ALA A 243 15.91 -7.47 -20.75
C ALA A 243 16.66 -8.23 -21.85
N ASP A 244 17.35 -9.32 -21.52
CA ASP A 244 18.04 -10.13 -22.52
C ASP A 244 17.07 -10.76 -23.53
N LEU A 245 15.89 -11.19 -23.10
CA LEU A 245 14.87 -11.73 -24.00
C LEU A 245 14.38 -10.65 -24.97
N VAL A 246 14.11 -9.45 -24.46
CA VAL A 246 13.68 -8.29 -25.24
C VAL A 246 14.73 -7.85 -26.26
N LEU A 247 16.00 -7.84 -25.88
CA LEU A 247 17.11 -7.43 -26.74
C LEU A 247 17.35 -8.48 -27.84
N ARG A 248 17.19 -9.77 -27.53
CA ARG A 248 17.41 -10.86 -28.49
C ARG A 248 16.28 -11.06 -29.51
N HIS A 249 15.03 -10.77 -29.14
CA HIS A 249 13.88 -11.03 -30.01
C HIS A 249 13.39 -9.77 -30.70
N ALA A 250 12.96 -9.93 -31.96
CA ALA A 250 12.31 -8.86 -32.71
C ALA A 250 10.85 -8.68 -32.25
N GLY A 251 10.38 -7.43 -32.26
CA GLY A 251 9.01 -7.07 -31.90
C GLY A 251 8.91 -6.33 -30.56
N GLU A 252 7.84 -5.54 -30.43
CA GLU A 252 7.56 -4.79 -29.22
C GLU A 252 6.89 -5.69 -28.18
N ALA A 253 7.63 -6.05 -27.14
CA ALA A 253 7.06 -6.71 -25.98
C ALA A 253 6.23 -5.72 -25.14
N PRO A 254 5.07 -6.11 -24.60
CA PRO A 254 4.25 -5.27 -23.72
C PRO A 254 4.88 -5.18 -22.32
N VAL A 255 6.09 -4.63 -22.24
CA VAL A 255 6.91 -4.56 -21.03
C VAL A 255 7.53 -3.18 -20.86
N ARG A 256 7.62 -2.76 -19.60
CA ARG A 256 8.12 -1.47 -19.14
C ARG A 256 9.17 -1.68 -18.06
N PHE A 257 10.35 -1.10 -18.25
CA PHE A 257 11.49 -1.28 -17.35
C PHE A 257 11.68 -0.13 -16.36
N GLU A 258 10.87 0.95 -16.40
CA GLU A 258 11.09 2.15 -15.59
C GLU A 258 11.17 1.84 -14.08
N GLN A 259 10.34 0.92 -13.59
CA GLN A 259 10.35 0.55 -12.16
C GLN A 259 11.57 -0.26 -11.73
N VAL A 260 12.28 -0.87 -12.68
CA VAL A 260 13.38 -1.81 -12.42
C VAL A 260 14.69 -1.43 -13.12
N ALA A 261 14.76 -0.32 -13.86
CA ALA A 261 15.97 0.07 -14.60
C ALA A 261 17.22 0.17 -13.71
N HIS A 262 17.07 0.67 -12.48
CA HIS A 262 18.13 0.72 -11.47
C HIS A 262 18.67 -0.65 -11.01
N ARG A 263 17.99 -1.75 -11.33
CA ARG A 263 18.43 -3.13 -11.05
C ARG A 263 19.14 -3.77 -12.24
N LEU A 264 19.15 -3.12 -13.40
CA LEU A 264 19.93 -3.54 -14.55
C LEU A 264 21.37 -3.06 -14.41
N ASP A 265 22.31 -3.85 -14.92
CA ASP A 265 23.66 -3.36 -15.16
C ASP A 265 23.67 -2.29 -16.26
N LEU A 266 24.81 -1.61 -16.39
CA LEU A 266 24.94 -0.49 -17.31
C LEU A 266 24.83 -0.95 -18.78
N GLU A 267 25.39 -2.10 -19.13
CA GLU A 267 25.41 -2.61 -20.50
C GLU A 267 23.98 -2.87 -21.01
N ARG A 268 23.19 -3.63 -20.25
CA ARG A 268 21.78 -3.91 -20.58
C ARG A 268 20.95 -2.64 -20.62
N LEU A 269 21.18 -1.71 -19.69
CA LEU A 269 20.45 -0.45 -19.67
C LEU A 269 20.74 0.39 -20.93
N LEU A 270 22.01 0.52 -21.32
CA LEU A 270 22.39 1.25 -22.52
C LEU A 270 21.83 0.58 -23.78
N ALA A 271 21.90 -0.76 -23.87
CA ALA A 271 21.36 -1.52 -24.99
C ALA A 271 19.83 -1.35 -25.12
N LEU A 272 19.10 -1.35 -23.99
CA LEU A 272 17.65 -1.11 -24.00
C LEU A 272 17.30 0.30 -24.49
N ILE A 273 18.05 1.32 -24.06
CA ILE A 273 17.81 2.70 -24.50
C ILE A 273 18.06 2.84 -26.00
N GLU A 274 19.12 2.23 -26.51
CA GLU A 274 19.51 2.28 -27.92
C GLU A 274 18.52 1.54 -28.83
N GLN A 275 18.24 0.27 -28.49
CA GLN A 275 17.55 -0.65 -29.39
C GLN A 275 16.04 -0.70 -29.17
N ARG A 276 15.58 -0.30 -27.97
CA ARG A 276 14.19 -0.44 -27.50
C ARG A 276 13.73 0.78 -26.67
N PRO A 277 13.88 2.03 -27.16
CA PRO A 277 13.62 3.26 -26.38
C PRO A 277 12.20 3.36 -25.81
N ARG A 278 11.20 2.73 -26.46
CA ARG A 278 9.79 2.73 -26.00
C ARG A 278 9.59 2.02 -24.66
N MET A 279 10.50 1.16 -24.22
CA MET A 279 10.41 0.43 -22.95
C MET A 279 10.93 1.23 -21.74
N LEU A 280 11.52 2.40 -22.00
CA LEU A 280 12.07 3.35 -21.04
C LEU A 280 11.67 4.79 -21.43
N HIS A 281 10.38 5.03 -21.60
CA HIS A 281 9.88 6.28 -22.19
C HIS A 281 10.05 7.48 -21.24
N GLU A 282 9.64 7.33 -19.98
CA GLU A 282 9.73 8.42 -19.00
C GLU A 282 11.09 8.43 -18.32
N HIS A 283 11.99 9.34 -18.71
CA HIS A 283 13.37 9.35 -18.21
C HIS A 283 13.45 9.60 -16.68
N TYR A 284 12.66 10.54 -16.16
CA TYR A 284 12.82 11.03 -14.79
C TYR A 284 12.62 9.98 -13.69
N PRO A 285 11.52 9.19 -13.66
CA PRO A 285 11.23 8.28 -12.55
C PRO A 285 12.30 7.22 -12.30
N TRP A 286 12.96 6.73 -13.36
CA TRP A 286 13.98 5.71 -13.27
C TRP A 286 15.41 6.28 -13.22
N PHE A 287 15.68 7.38 -13.92
CA PHE A 287 17.01 8.01 -13.92
C PHE A 287 17.46 8.44 -12.52
N ARG A 288 16.55 8.99 -11.70
CA ARG A 288 16.85 9.38 -10.31
C ARG A 288 17.27 8.21 -9.41
N ARG A 289 16.91 6.98 -9.75
CA ARG A 289 17.19 5.76 -8.98
C ARG A 289 18.53 5.12 -9.34
N LEU A 290 19.14 5.51 -10.46
CA LEU A 290 20.43 5.01 -10.90
C LEU A 290 21.57 5.48 -9.98
N ARG A 291 22.68 4.75 -9.94
CA ARG A 291 23.91 5.21 -9.28
C ARG A 291 24.53 6.41 -10.01
N PRO A 292 25.32 7.28 -9.35
CA PRO A 292 25.93 8.45 -9.99
C PRO A 292 26.72 8.14 -11.27
N GLU A 293 27.50 7.06 -11.28
CA GLU A 293 28.28 6.59 -12.44
C GLU A 293 27.36 6.18 -13.60
N GLN A 294 26.31 5.42 -13.31
CA GLN A 294 25.31 5.02 -14.31
C GLN A 294 24.59 6.25 -14.89
N ARG A 295 24.26 7.26 -14.06
CA ARG A 295 23.66 8.51 -14.55
C ARG A 295 24.59 9.25 -15.50
N ALA A 296 25.89 9.33 -15.18
CA ALA A 296 26.88 9.93 -16.07
C ALA A 296 26.96 9.19 -17.41
N ALA A 297 27.09 7.86 -17.38
CA ALA A 297 27.23 7.05 -18.59
C ALA A 297 25.97 7.14 -19.49
N VAL A 298 24.78 6.95 -18.92
CA VAL A 298 23.51 7.05 -19.66
C VAL A 298 23.34 8.45 -20.25
N TYR A 299 23.61 9.50 -19.48
CA TYR A 299 23.49 10.87 -19.97
C TYR A 299 24.49 11.19 -21.08
N THR A 300 25.73 10.71 -20.97
CA THR A 300 26.77 10.93 -21.98
C THR A 300 26.39 10.26 -23.30
N ALA A 301 25.83 9.05 -23.25
CA ALA A 301 25.41 8.31 -24.44
C ALA A 301 24.15 8.90 -25.11
N TYR A 302 23.14 9.29 -24.33
CA TYR A 302 21.79 9.56 -24.87
C TYR A 302 21.18 10.92 -24.49
N GLY A 303 21.83 11.69 -23.62
CA GLY A 303 21.27 12.92 -23.05
C GLY A 303 20.89 14.00 -24.06
N ARG A 304 21.48 13.99 -25.26
CA ARG A 304 21.08 14.89 -26.37
C ARG A 304 19.66 14.61 -26.87
N GLY A 305 19.25 13.33 -26.91
CA GLY A 305 17.92 12.93 -27.36
C GLY A 305 16.81 13.26 -26.36
N TRP A 306 17.15 13.68 -25.14
CA TRP A 306 16.18 14.09 -24.11
C TRP A 306 15.85 15.58 -24.14
N ARG A 307 16.46 16.32 -25.06
CA ARG A 307 16.21 17.75 -25.23
C ARG A 307 14.94 17.96 -26.05
N ASP A 308 14.20 19.00 -25.71
CA ASP A 308 13.01 19.39 -26.46
C ASP A 308 13.39 20.07 -27.80
N SER A 309 12.38 20.50 -28.56
CA SER A 309 12.57 21.20 -29.82
C SER A 309 13.32 22.54 -29.71
N ARG A 310 13.51 23.06 -28.50
CA ARG A 310 14.27 24.28 -28.19
C ARG A 310 15.67 23.97 -27.66
N ASP A 311 16.13 22.72 -27.81
CA ASP A 311 17.40 22.22 -27.28
C ASP A 311 17.49 22.34 -25.74
N CYS A 312 16.35 22.43 -25.05
CA CYS A 312 16.27 22.54 -23.59
C CYS A 312 16.15 21.15 -22.95
N LEU A 313 16.93 20.91 -21.92
CA LEU A 313 16.84 19.72 -21.07
C LEU A 313 16.07 20.05 -19.79
N SER A 314 15.14 19.19 -19.40
CA SER A 314 14.38 19.38 -18.17
C SER A 314 15.29 19.58 -16.94
N PRO A 315 15.09 20.64 -16.13
CA PRO A 315 15.80 20.84 -14.87
C PRO A 315 15.73 19.64 -13.93
N GLN A 316 14.66 18.84 -14.01
CA GLN A 316 14.50 17.62 -13.22
C GLN A 316 15.53 16.55 -13.58
N ILE A 317 16.02 16.49 -14.82
CA ILE A 317 17.11 15.58 -15.21
C ILE A 317 18.45 16.14 -14.74
N ILE A 318 18.69 17.44 -14.96
CA ILE A 318 19.93 18.12 -14.57
C ILE A 318 20.20 17.96 -13.07
N ALA A 319 19.16 18.06 -12.24
CA ALA A 319 19.25 17.91 -10.79
C ALA A 319 19.93 16.62 -10.32
N TYR A 320 19.84 15.53 -11.09
CA TYR A 320 20.44 14.24 -10.74
C TYR A 320 21.77 13.97 -11.45
N LEU A 321 22.21 14.83 -12.37
CA LEU A 321 23.51 14.70 -13.03
C LEU A 321 24.66 14.83 -12.01
N PRO A 322 25.77 14.09 -12.19
CA PRO A 322 27.03 14.36 -11.49
C PRO A 322 27.49 15.81 -11.70
N ARG A 323 28.22 16.35 -10.72
CA ARG A 323 28.60 17.77 -10.66
C ARG A 323 29.15 18.33 -11.98
N PRO A 324 30.13 17.70 -12.68
CA PRO A 324 30.68 18.26 -13.91
C PRO A 324 29.63 18.42 -15.02
N LEU A 325 28.81 17.38 -15.23
CA LEU A 325 27.75 17.39 -16.25
C LEU A 325 26.63 18.37 -15.89
N ARG A 326 26.29 18.45 -14.61
CA ARG A 326 25.28 19.37 -14.08
C ARG A 326 25.66 20.82 -14.33
N GLU A 327 26.89 21.21 -13.97
CA GLU A 327 27.40 22.56 -14.17
C GLU A 327 27.55 22.90 -15.66
N ALA A 328 28.01 21.94 -16.49
CA ALA A 328 28.12 22.14 -17.93
C ALA A 328 26.77 22.41 -18.59
N GLU A 329 25.73 21.63 -18.28
CA GLU A 329 24.39 21.88 -18.78
C GLU A 329 23.82 23.19 -18.22
N ALA A 330 24.04 23.51 -16.95
CA ALA A 330 23.61 24.78 -16.38
C ALA A 330 24.17 25.98 -17.14
N ARG A 331 25.48 26.00 -17.42
CA ARG A 331 26.14 27.06 -18.20
C ARG A 331 25.55 27.16 -19.60
N ARG A 332 25.32 26.03 -20.27
CA ARG A 332 24.71 26.00 -21.61
C ARG A 332 23.32 26.62 -21.63
N HIS A 333 22.46 26.27 -20.68
CA HIS A 333 21.07 26.73 -20.68
C HIS A 333 20.94 28.21 -20.31
N VAL A 334 21.77 28.74 -19.41
CA VAL A 334 21.72 30.15 -19.01
C VAL A 334 22.02 31.10 -20.18
N VAL A 335 22.80 30.67 -21.17
CA VAL A 335 23.14 31.46 -22.37
C VAL A 335 22.36 31.04 -23.62
N LEU A 336 21.39 30.13 -23.49
CA LEU A 336 20.68 29.57 -24.64
C LEU A 336 19.75 30.62 -25.27
N PRO A 337 19.89 30.94 -26.58
CA PRO A 337 19.07 31.97 -27.22
C PRO A 337 17.56 31.71 -27.13
N ALA A 338 17.15 30.44 -27.18
CA ALA A 338 15.75 30.04 -27.07
C ALA A 338 15.09 30.42 -25.73
N LEU A 339 15.90 30.70 -24.69
CA LEU A 339 15.43 31.12 -23.36
C LEU A 339 15.59 32.63 -23.12
N ALA A 340 16.11 33.41 -24.08
CA ALA A 340 16.34 34.84 -23.91
C ALA A 340 15.05 35.61 -23.58
N ALA A 341 13.94 35.27 -24.25
CA ALA A 341 12.62 35.86 -24.01
C ALA A 341 11.84 35.19 -22.85
N ARG A 342 12.47 34.27 -22.10
CA ARG A 342 11.84 33.48 -21.03
C ARG A 342 12.69 33.55 -19.76
N PRO A 343 12.79 34.73 -19.12
CA PRO A 343 13.73 34.95 -18.02
C PRO A 343 13.51 33.99 -16.85
N ALA A 344 12.26 33.68 -16.47
CA ALA A 344 11.96 32.73 -15.40
C ALA A 344 12.44 31.29 -15.72
N GLU A 345 12.21 30.79 -16.94
CA GLU A 345 12.71 29.49 -17.38
C GLU A 345 14.24 29.47 -17.42
N ARG A 346 14.87 30.56 -17.87
CA ARG A 346 16.33 30.69 -17.98
C ARG A 346 17.01 30.68 -16.61
N ILE A 347 16.52 31.48 -15.66
CA ILE A 347 17.15 31.58 -14.34
C ILE A 347 17.02 30.29 -13.54
N ALA A 348 16.00 29.45 -13.80
CA ALA A 348 15.84 28.17 -13.13
C ALA A 348 17.07 27.24 -13.27
N TYR A 349 17.87 27.40 -14.33
CA TYR A 349 19.12 26.65 -14.51
C TYR A 349 20.28 27.17 -13.66
N ALA A 350 20.23 28.41 -13.17
CA ALA A 350 21.30 29.01 -12.35
C ALA A 350 21.49 28.30 -11.00
N GLN A 351 20.47 27.59 -10.49
CA GLN A 351 20.60 26.78 -9.27
C GLN A 351 21.66 25.66 -9.38
N PHE A 352 22.02 25.29 -10.61
CA PHE A 352 22.95 24.22 -10.92
C PHE A 352 24.37 24.72 -11.21
N LEU A 353 24.58 26.04 -11.27
CA LEU A 353 25.90 26.65 -11.45
C LEU A 353 26.72 26.63 -10.15
N PRO A 354 28.06 26.79 -10.24
CA PRO A 354 28.88 27.16 -9.09
C PRO A 354 28.35 28.42 -8.40
N TRP A 355 28.58 28.54 -7.08
CA TRP A 355 27.92 29.55 -6.24
C TRP A 355 28.12 30.98 -6.75
N ASP A 356 29.33 31.33 -7.17
CA ASP A 356 29.65 32.68 -7.64
C ASP A 356 29.05 32.97 -9.02
N GLU A 357 29.06 31.98 -9.93
CA GLU A 357 28.38 32.09 -11.23
C GLU A 357 26.87 32.26 -11.03
N ALA A 358 26.25 31.43 -10.19
CA ALA A 358 24.84 31.53 -9.84
C ALA A 358 24.51 32.91 -9.24
N ARG A 359 25.37 33.43 -8.37
CA ARG A 359 25.22 34.76 -7.77
C ARG A 359 25.19 35.84 -8.84
N ASN A 360 26.18 35.82 -9.74
CA ASN A 360 26.31 36.82 -10.79
C ASN A 360 25.13 36.74 -11.78
N THR A 361 24.68 35.53 -12.14
CA THR A 361 23.50 35.34 -13.01
C THR A 361 22.19 35.84 -12.40
N LEU A 362 22.04 35.72 -11.08
CA LEU A 362 20.78 36.04 -10.38
C LEU A 362 20.73 37.46 -9.79
N ASP A 363 21.84 38.19 -9.75
CA ASP A 363 21.95 39.50 -9.09
C ASP A 363 20.93 40.54 -9.63
N ALA A 364 20.82 40.68 -10.96
CA ALA A 364 19.85 41.58 -11.58
C ALA A 364 18.40 41.07 -11.41
N PRO A 365 18.04 39.80 -11.74
CA PRO A 365 16.69 39.28 -11.51
C PRO A 365 16.20 39.36 -10.06
N MET A 366 17.10 39.27 -9.07
CA MET A 366 16.75 39.42 -7.65
C MET A 366 16.39 40.87 -7.24
N ARG A 367 16.61 41.85 -8.11
CA ARG A 367 16.23 43.26 -7.91
C ARG A 367 15.13 43.71 -8.89
N ASP A 368 14.57 42.79 -9.64
CA ASP A 368 13.55 43.10 -10.63
C ASP A 368 12.29 43.69 -9.96
N PRO A 369 11.66 44.74 -10.54
CA PRO A 369 10.41 45.28 -10.03
C PRO A 369 9.27 44.25 -10.04
N ASP A 370 9.28 43.29 -10.96
CA ASP A 370 8.32 42.19 -10.96
C ASP A 370 8.55 41.24 -9.78
N ALA A 371 7.57 41.18 -8.87
CA ALA A 371 7.62 40.34 -7.68
C ALA A 371 7.69 38.85 -8.04
N GLU A 372 7.06 38.41 -9.15
CA GLU A 372 7.10 37.01 -9.55
C GLU A 372 8.52 36.61 -9.98
N LEU A 373 9.12 37.35 -10.93
CA LEU A 373 10.48 37.10 -11.38
C LEU A 373 11.51 37.23 -10.24
N ARG A 374 11.37 38.24 -9.37
CA ARG A 374 12.22 38.42 -8.19
C ARG A 374 12.11 37.25 -7.22
N GLY A 375 10.89 36.79 -6.95
CA GLY A 375 10.61 35.60 -6.14
C GLY A 375 11.26 34.34 -6.70
N PHE A 376 11.14 34.11 -8.01
CA PHE A 376 11.80 32.99 -8.68
C PHE A 376 13.33 33.06 -8.59
N ALA A 377 13.92 34.24 -8.75
CA ALA A 377 15.37 34.42 -8.65
C ALA A 377 15.89 34.13 -7.24
N LEU A 378 15.21 34.62 -6.21
CA LEU A 378 15.55 34.37 -4.81
C LEU A 378 15.39 32.88 -4.45
N ALA A 379 14.30 32.25 -4.86
CA ALA A 379 14.08 30.81 -4.69
C ALA A 379 15.15 29.96 -5.39
N THR A 380 15.55 30.35 -6.61
CA THR A 380 16.63 29.68 -7.36
C THR A 380 17.96 29.80 -6.63
N ARG A 381 18.28 30.99 -6.09
CA ARG A 381 19.50 31.22 -5.31
C ARG A 381 19.55 30.34 -4.06
N ILE A 382 18.44 30.22 -3.35
CA ILE A 382 18.31 29.35 -2.17
C ILE A 382 18.43 27.88 -2.57
N SER A 383 17.78 27.47 -3.67
CA SER A 383 17.81 26.08 -4.16
C SER A 383 19.22 25.59 -4.52
N ALA A 384 20.12 26.49 -4.92
CA ALA A 384 21.52 26.17 -5.21
C ALA A 384 22.28 25.59 -4.00
N VAL A 385 21.85 25.91 -2.77
CA VAL A 385 22.43 25.37 -1.52
C VAL A 385 22.35 23.85 -1.47
N ARG A 386 21.39 23.22 -2.16
CA ARG A 386 21.30 21.76 -2.27
C ARG A 386 22.64 21.13 -2.69
N TYR A 387 23.37 21.81 -3.57
CA TYR A 387 24.61 21.34 -4.16
C TYR A 387 25.86 21.98 -3.52
N GLN A 388 25.68 23.01 -2.69
CA GLN A 388 26.74 23.83 -2.07
C GLN A 388 26.32 24.14 -0.63
N ARG A 389 26.30 23.10 0.21
CA ARG A 389 25.67 23.13 1.54
C ARG A 389 26.38 24.07 2.52
N ASP A 390 27.66 24.33 2.31
CA ASP A 390 28.46 25.33 3.01
C ASP A 390 27.89 26.76 2.89
N ARG A 391 27.01 26.99 1.91
CA ARG A 391 26.41 28.29 1.61
C ARG A 391 25.02 28.51 2.20
N LEU A 392 24.55 27.61 3.08
CA LEU A 392 23.26 27.80 3.75
C LEU A 392 23.24 29.09 4.61
N GLY A 393 24.34 29.44 5.26
CA GLY A 393 24.48 30.69 6.02
C GLY A 393 24.21 31.93 5.15
N ASP A 394 24.82 31.99 3.96
CA ASP A 394 24.64 33.07 2.98
C ASP A 394 23.17 33.16 2.52
N ALA A 395 22.51 32.02 2.28
CA ALA A 395 21.10 31.98 1.90
C ALA A 395 20.17 32.45 3.03
N LEU A 396 20.45 32.11 4.28
CA LEU A 396 19.67 32.58 5.43
C LEU A 396 19.85 34.09 5.65
N ALA A 397 21.08 34.59 5.51
CA ALA A 397 21.37 36.03 5.57
C ALA A 397 20.64 36.80 4.46
N LEU A 398 20.58 36.23 3.25
CA LEU A 398 19.86 36.80 2.11
C LEU A 398 18.36 37.00 2.43
N ILE A 399 17.73 36.00 3.06
CA ILE A 399 16.31 36.07 3.46
C ILE A 399 16.13 37.09 4.60
N GLN A 400 16.99 37.05 5.62
CA GLN A 400 16.89 37.96 6.77
C GLN A 400 17.05 39.44 6.41
N ALA A 401 17.81 39.74 5.35
CA ALA A 401 17.98 41.09 4.81
C ALA A 401 16.73 41.63 4.08
N ARG A 402 15.66 40.83 3.96
CA ARG A 402 14.45 41.12 3.18
C ARG A 402 13.16 40.95 3.99
N PRO A 403 13.00 41.62 5.14
CA PRO A 403 11.80 41.47 5.98
C PRO A 403 10.52 41.96 5.29
N ASN A 404 10.64 42.97 4.42
CA ASN A 404 9.52 43.71 3.83
C ASN A 404 9.17 43.26 2.39
N GLU A 405 9.62 42.07 1.96
CA GLU A 405 9.20 41.52 0.66
C GLU A 405 7.72 41.17 0.66
N GLN A 406 7.07 41.27 -0.50
CA GLN A 406 5.67 40.87 -0.66
C GLN A 406 5.51 39.37 -0.37
N ASP A 407 4.35 38.96 0.17
CA ASP A 407 4.13 37.56 0.53
C ASP A 407 4.44 36.53 -0.58
N PRO A 408 4.11 36.73 -1.88
CA PRO A 408 4.49 35.78 -2.93
C PRO A 408 6.01 35.53 -3.01
N VAL A 409 6.82 36.57 -2.81
CA VAL A 409 8.29 36.49 -2.78
C VAL A 409 8.76 35.77 -1.51
N ARG A 410 8.15 36.11 -0.36
CA ARG A 410 8.43 35.46 0.93
C ARG A 410 8.12 33.96 0.88
N ASN A 411 6.97 33.59 0.33
CA ASN A 411 6.56 32.22 0.09
C ASN A 411 7.57 31.49 -0.79
N ALA A 412 8.00 32.10 -1.91
CA ALA A 412 9.00 31.50 -2.80
C ALA A 412 10.33 31.21 -2.06
N MET A 413 10.82 32.14 -1.24
CA MET A 413 12.02 31.94 -0.41
C MET A 413 11.85 30.82 0.61
N LEU A 414 10.76 30.82 1.38
CA LEU A 414 10.48 29.81 2.40
C LEU A 414 10.23 28.43 1.79
N ALA A 415 9.54 28.35 0.66
CA ALA A 415 9.30 27.11 -0.06
C ALA A 415 10.60 26.52 -0.62
N ALA A 416 11.51 27.36 -1.15
CA ALA A 416 12.84 26.92 -1.57
C ALA A 416 13.67 26.41 -0.40
N LEU A 417 13.62 27.08 0.76
CA LEU A 417 14.28 26.66 1.99
C LEU A 417 13.73 25.30 2.47
N ALA A 418 12.41 25.13 2.50
CA ALA A 418 11.73 23.87 2.84
C ALA A 418 12.05 22.74 1.85
N GLY A 419 12.39 23.07 0.60
CA GLY A 419 12.79 22.11 -0.41
C GLY A 419 14.20 21.56 -0.23
N LEU A 420 15.06 22.20 0.56
CA LEU A 420 16.45 21.77 0.75
C LEU A 420 16.55 20.42 1.50
N PRO A 421 17.61 19.62 1.26
CA PRO A 421 17.84 18.41 2.06
C PRO A 421 17.97 18.76 3.55
N PRO A 422 17.24 18.10 4.46
CA PRO A 422 17.34 18.37 5.91
C PRO A 422 18.77 18.29 6.45
N SER A 423 19.60 17.39 5.88
CA SER A 423 21.02 17.26 6.20
C SER A 423 21.89 18.50 5.91
N ALA A 424 21.37 19.50 5.19
CA ALA A 424 22.08 20.77 4.99
C ALA A 424 22.00 21.67 6.23
N PHE A 425 20.97 21.51 7.07
CA PHE A 425 20.76 22.30 8.26
C PHE A 425 21.57 21.71 9.42
N ARG A 426 22.47 22.52 9.96
CA ARG A 426 23.33 22.19 11.12
C ARG A 426 22.84 22.99 12.32
N PRO A 427 23.21 22.60 13.56
CA PRO A 427 22.80 23.32 14.77
C PRO A 427 23.11 24.83 14.70
N GLU A 428 24.25 25.22 14.13
CA GLU A 428 24.65 26.63 13.92
C GLU A 428 23.67 27.46 13.07
N HIS A 429 22.88 26.80 12.21
CA HIS A 429 21.91 27.46 11.33
C HIS A 429 20.53 27.67 11.99
N LEU A 430 20.19 26.88 13.02
CA LEU A 430 18.84 26.85 13.61
C LEU A 430 18.38 28.21 14.18
N PRO A 431 19.23 29.02 14.85
CA PRO A 431 18.82 30.36 15.28
C PRO A 431 18.42 31.26 14.11
N SER A 432 19.14 31.18 12.99
CA SER A 432 18.85 31.94 11.78
C SER A 432 17.57 31.46 11.09
N VAL A 433 17.31 30.16 11.06
CA VAL A 433 16.04 29.60 10.57
C VAL A 433 14.88 30.10 11.42
N GLY A 434 15.03 30.11 12.75
CA GLY A 434 14.02 30.63 13.66
C GLY A 434 13.70 32.12 13.41
N ARG A 435 14.73 32.94 13.16
CA ARG A 435 14.50 34.35 12.78
C ARG A 435 13.74 34.50 11.46
N VAL A 436 14.05 33.69 10.46
CA VAL A 436 13.31 33.70 9.17
C VAL A 436 11.83 33.33 9.38
N LEU A 437 11.56 32.30 10.18
CA LEU A 437 10.18 31.90 10.50
C LEU A 437 9.44 33.00 11.27
N ARG A 438 10.12 33.63 12.24
CA ARG A 438 9.55 34.75 13.01
C ARG A 438 9.18 35.93 12.12
N GLN A 439 10.11 36.37 11.27
CA GLN A 439 9.87 37.46 10.30
C GLN A 439 8.66 37.17 9.40
N ALA A 440 8.46 35.91 9.01
CA ALA A 440 7.30 35.55 8.22
C ALA A 440 5.99 35.55 9.03
N LEU A 441 6.02 35.12 10.30
CA LEU A 441 4.86 35.13 11.18
C LEU A 441 4.41 36.54 11.58
N ASP A 442 5.37 37.46 11.74
CA ASP A 442 5.11 38.84 12.11
C ASP A 442 4.62 39.70 10.92
N ALA A 443 4.66 39.17 9.70
CA ALA A 443 4.22 39.88 8.51
C ALA A 443 2.69 40.00 8.46
N ALA A 444 2.18 41.23 8.33
CA ALA A 444 0.74 41.52 8.28
C ALA A 444 0.04 40.86 7.08
N ASP A 445 0.77 40.64 5.98
CA ASP A 445 0.28 40.05 4.73
C ASP A 445 0.52 38.53 4.62
N LEU A 446 0.80 37.84 5.74
CA LEU A 446 1.10 36.41 5.78
C LEU A 446 -0.01 35.55 5.13
N SER A 447 0.32 34.90 4.00
CA SER A 447 -0.59 33.96 3.35
C SER A 447 -0.57 32.56 3.98
N GLU A 448 -1.59 31.76 3.64
CA GLU A 448 -1.61 30.33 3.93
C GLU A 448 -0.43 29.59 3.27
N GLY A 449 -0.05 29.96 2.05
CA GLY A 449 1.08 29.36 1.32
C GLY A 449 2.41 29.52 2.07
N THR A 450 2.71 30.73 2.53
CA THR A 450 3.90 31.03 3.34
C THR A 450 3.89 30.25 4.67
N ALA A 451 2.74 30.21 5.36
CA ALA A 451 2.61 29.45 6.60
C ALA A 451 2.85 27.94 6.37
N MET A 452 2.29 27.37 5.29
CA MET A 452 2.52 25.98 4.91
C MET A 452 3.98 25.70 4.56
N ALA A 453 4.67 26.63 3.89
CA ALA A 453 6.10 26.50 3.62
C ALA A 453 6.94 26.46 4.91
N GLY A 454 6.65 27.34 5.87
CA GLY A 454 7.28 27.32 7.19
C GLY A 454 7.02 26.02 7.96
N GLN A 455 5.78 25.53 7.95
CA GLN A 455 5.43 24.24 8.57
C GLN A 455 6.16 23.07 7.91
N ARG A 456 6.19 22.99 6.57
CA ARG A 456 6.93 21.95 5.85
C ARG A 456 8.42 21.93 6.20
N LEU A 457 9.04 23.11 6.32
CA LEU A 457 10.44 23.23 6.74
C LEU A 457 10.64 22.64 8.13
N VAL A 458 9.83 23.04 9.11
CA VAL A 458 9.97 22.57 10.50
C VAL A 458 9.75 21.06 10.59
N VAL A 459 8.74 20.53 9.90
CA VAL A 459 8.47 19.07 9.85
C VAL A 459 9.64 18.32 9.22
N ALA A 460 10.19 18.80 8.11
CA ALA A 460 11.33 18.18 7.45
C ALA A 460 12.59 18.13 8.35
N LEU A 461 12.72 19.07 9.28
CA LEU A 461 13.83 19.14 10.24
C LEU A 461 13.60 18.33 11.51
N LEU A 462 12.39 17.84 11.78
CA LEU A 462 12.05 17.18 13.05
C LEU A 462 12.92 15.95 13.35
N HIS A 463 13.16 15.12 12.34
CA HIS A 463 14.01 13.93 12.52
C HIS A 463 15.47 14.29 12.87
N PHE A 464 15.97 15.41 12.33
CA PHE A 464 17.37 15.83 12.48
C PHE A 464 17.61 16.74 13.69
N HIS A 465 16.62 17.57 14.04
CA HIS A 465 16.69 18.59 15.08
C HIS A 465 15.41 18.59 15.93
N PRO A 466 15.13 17.48 16.66
CA PRO A 466 13.81 17.22 17.23
C PRO A 466 13.35 18.27 18.25
N ALA A 467 14.23 18.69 19.16
CA ALA A 467 13.88 19.68 20.18
C ALA A 467 13.49 21.03 19.54
N TRP A 468 14.36 21.57 18.68
CA TRP A 468 14.13 22.83 17.99
C TRP A 468 12.88 22.79 17.10
N ALA A 469 12.69 21.70 16.35
CA ALA A 469 11.55 21.56 15.46
C ALA A 469 10.24 21.43 16.26
N ALA A 470 10.23 20.69 17.36
CA ALA A 470 9.04 20.53 18.19
C ALA A 470 8.60 21.86 18.82
N GLU A 471 9.55 22.68 19.31
CA GLU A 471 9.28 24.03 19.80
C GLU A 471 8.62 24.91 18.72
N TRP A 472 9.20 24.92 17.51
CA TRP A 472 8.68 25.69 16.39
C TRP A 472 7.33 25.19 15.86
N LEU A 473 7.06 23.89 15.93
CA LEU A 473 5.72 23.35 15.66
C LEU A 473 4.71 23.93 16.66
N GLY A 474 5.04 23.93 17.96
CA GLY A 474 4.18 24.51 18.99
C GLY A 474 3.87 25.99 18.74
N VAL A 475 4.87 26.76 18.31
CA VAL A 475 4.72 28.17 17.91
C VAL A 475 3.77 28.32 16.72
N LEU A 476 4.06 27.62 15.62
CA LEU A 476 3.29 27.72 14.37
C LEU A 476 1.82 27.33 14.57
N VAL A 477 1.58 26.24 15.31
CA VAL A 477 0.24 25.74 15.60
C VAL A 477 -0.52 26.74 16.48
N ARG A 478 0.14 27.31 17.51
CA ARG A 478 -0.48 28.31 18.39
C ARG A 478 -0.91 29.57 17.66
N GLU A 479 -0.04 30.11 16.81
CA GLU A 479 -0.28 31.38 16.12
C GLU A 479 -1.23 31.23 14.92
N ARG A 480 -1.16 30.12 14.18
CA ARG A 480 -2.02 29.88 13.01
C ARG A 480 -3.36 29.25 13.33
N GLY A 481 -3.47 28.54 14.45
CA GLY A 481 -4.73 27.96 14.88
C GLY A 481 -5.21 26.77 14.03
N HIS A 482 -4.35 26.19 13.18
CA HIS A 482 -4.62 24.96 12.44
C HIS A 482 -3.33 24.16 12.22
N VAL A 483 -3.51 22.89 11.87
CA VAL A 483 -2.43 21.92 11.62
C VAL A 483 -2.44 21.53 10.14
N ALA A 484 -1.60 22.17 9.31
CA ALA A 484 -1.46 21.80 7.89
C ALA A 484 -0.21 20.94 7.66
N TYR A 485 -0.27 19.71 8.13
CA TYR A 485 0.82 18.74 8.10
C TYR A 485 1.06 18.02 6.76
N GLY A 486 0.46 18.50 5.66
CA GLY A 486 0.71 18.03 4.28
C GLY A 486 1.28 16.61 4.15
N LEU A 487 0.41 15.59 4.18
CA LEU A 487 0.78 14.17 3.99
C LEU A 487 1.88 13.67 4.96
N MET A 488 1.62 13.75 6.27
CA MET A 488 2.47 13.16 7.32
C MET A 488 2.58 11.63 7.31
N ASP A 489 1.80 10.92 6.50
CA ASP A 489 1.84 9.45 6.47
C ASP A 489 3.19 8.88 5.98
N ALA A 490 3.96 9.70 5.24
CA ALA A 490 5.24 9.31 4.64
C ALA A 490 6.50 9.76 5.41
N GLY A 491 6.38 10.64 6.42
CA GLY A 491 7.55 11.36 6.99
C GLY A 491 7.79 11.22 8.50
N LEU A 492 6.75 11.01 9.32
CA LEU A 492 6.91 10.91 10.78
C LEU A 492 6.98 9.46 11.26
N SER A 493 7.98 9.18 12.10
CA SER A 493 8.05 7.95 12.89
C SER A 493 7.17 8.05 14.15
N ASP A 494 6.90 6.90 14.78
CA ASP A 494 6.20 6.88 16.07
C ASP A 494 6.98 7.64 17.15
N ASP A 495 8.31 7.60 17.09
CA ASP A 495 9.18 8.32 18.03
C ASP A 495 9.12 9.83 17.85
N ASP A 496 8.99 10.30 16.61
CA ASP A 496 8.79 11.72 16.33
C ASP A 496 7.48 12.23 16.94
N VAL A 497 6.40 11.44 16.82
CA VAL A 497 5.10 11.78 17.40
C VAL A 497 5.14 11.82 18.93
N ARG A 498 5.78 10.83 19.56
CA ARG A 498 5.97 10.83 21.02
C ARG A 498 6.74 12.05 21.53
N ARG A 499 7.70 12.56 20.75
CA ARG A 499 8.49 13.75 21.10
C ARG A 499 7.70 15.05 20.99
N ILE A 500 6.85 15.19 19.96
CA ILE A 500 6.07 16.41 19.77
C ILE A 500 4.78 16.46 20.60
N ALA A 501 4.24 15.29 20.99
CA ALA A 501 2.97 15.19 21.71
C ALA A 501 2.91 16.09 22.97
N PRO A 502 3.92 16.12 23.87
CA PRO A 502 3.89 16.99 25.05
C PRO A 502 3.84 18.49 24.72
N ILE A 503 4.39 18.90 23.57
CA ILE A 503 4.44 20.31 23.14
C ILE A 503 3.14 20.72 22.44
N LEU A 504 2.52 19.81 21.70
CA LEU A 504 1.26 20.05 21.01
C LEU A 504 0.05 19.98 21.94
N LEU A 505 0.10 19.12 22.96
CA LEU A 505 -1.03 18.85 23.86
C LEU A 505 -1.62 20.12 24.52
N PRO A 506 -0.83 21.08 25.04
CA PRO A 506 -1.36 22.34 25.56
C PRO A 506 -2.14 23.15 24.52
N VAL A 507 -1.68 23.15 23.27
CA VAL A 507 -2.33 23.88 22.17
C VAL A 507 -3.64 23.22 21.79
N LEU A 508 -3.66 21.89 21.65
CA LEU A 508 -4.86 21.10 21.34
C LEU A 508 -5.92 21.24 22.45
N ARG A 509 -5.51 21.20 23.73
CA ARG A 509 -6.41 21.46 24.87
C ARG A 509 -7.00 22.88 24.84
N SER A 510 -6.23 23.86 24.36
CA SER A 510 -6.74 25.23 24.22
C SER A 510 -7.81 25.35 23.12
N TRP A 511 -7.73 24.52 22.08
CA TRP A 511 -8.72 24.46 21.00
C TRP A 511 -10.01 23.76 21.43
N GLU A 512 -9.90 22.64 22.16
CA GLU A 512 -11.05 21.96 22.77
C GLU A 512 -11.87 22.94 23.64
N LYS A 513 -11.21 23.78 24.44
CA LYS A 513 -11.87 24.79 25.28
C LYS A 513 -12.50 25.96 24.53
N ARG A 514 -12.08 26.23 23.29
CA ARG A 514 -12.54 27.36 22.46
C ARG A 514 -13.50 26.91 21.35
N GLU A 515 -14.11 25.73 21.51
CA GLU A 515 -15.02 25.12 20.53
C GLU A 515 -14.41 24.93 19.12
N ARG A 516 -13.07 24.84 19.04
CA ARG A 516 -12.33 24.58 17.81
C ARG A 516 -12.21 23.06 17.54
N GLU A 517 -13.34 22.38 17.58
CA GLU A 517 -13.42 20.92 17.46
C GLU A 517 -12.94 20.43 16.09
N ALA A 518 -13.28 21.15 15.02
CA ALA A 518 -12.84 20.83 13.66
C ALA A 518 -11.31 20.83 13.53
N GLN A 519 -10.62 21.76 14.21
CA GLN A 519 -9.16 21.84 14.20
C GLN A 519 -8.50 20.68 14.95
N VAL A 520 -9.15 20.16 16.00
CA VAL A 520 -8.70 18.95 16.70
C VAL A 520 -8.87 17.72 15.81
N MET A 521 -10.00 17.59 15.10
CA MET A 521 -10.22 16.51 14.14
C MET A 521 -9.22 16.57 12.98
N ASP A 522 -8.95 17.77 12.45
CA ASP A 522 -7.95 18.00 11.42
C ASP A 522 -6.55 17.55 11.87
N ALA A 523 -6.14 17.91 13.08
CA ALA A 523 -4.86 17.48 13.65
C ALA A 523 -4.78 15.95 13.75
N ALA A 524 -5.86 15.30 14.21
CA ALA A 524 -5.92 13.85 14.33
C ALA A 524 -5.87 13.14 12.97
N ARG A 525 -6.61 13.64 11.99
CA ARG A 525 -6.62 13.13 10.60
C ARG A 525 -5.24 13.19 9.97
N GLN A 526 -4.47 14.24 10.22
CA GLN A 526 -3.13 14.39 9.69
C GLN A 526 -2.12 13.42 10.31
N LEU A 527 -2.29 13.04 11.58
CA LEU A 527 -1.43 12.03 12.23
C LEU A 527 -1.72 10.60 11.74
N GLY A 528 -2.96 10.34 11.28
CA GLY A 528 -3.34 9.06 10.66
C GLY A 528 -3.06 7.86 11.58
N ARG A 529 -2.30 6.87 11.08
CA ARG A 529 -1.91 5.69 11.87
C ARG A 529 -1.15 6.02 13.16
N ARG A 530 -0.51 7.20 13.22
CA ARG A 530 0.26 7.61 14.39
C ARG A 530 -0.61 8.04 15.57
N LEU A 531 -1.93 8.08 15.43
CA LEU A 531 -2.85 8.14 16.57
C LEU A 531 -2.70 6.94 17.53
N GLU A 532 -2.11 5.82 17.07
CA GLU A 532 -1.72 4.69 17.91
C GLU A 532 -0.74 5.05 19.04
N VAL A 533 0.03 6.14 18.89
CA VAL A 533 1.08 6.54 19.84
C VAL A 533 0.83 7.91 20.49
N PHE A 534 -0.40 8.43 20.39
CA PHE A 534 -0.81 9.71 21.01
C PHE A 534 -2.17 9.56 21.72
N ASP A 535 -2.16 8.83 22.83
CA ASP A 535 -3.38 8.47 23.58
C ASP A 535 -4.17 9.70 24.06
N GLU A 536 -3.51 10.77 24.47
CA GLU A 536 -4.18 11.96 25.00
C GLU A 536 -5.02 12.69 23.93
N LEU A 537 -4.62 12.62 22.67
CA LEU A 537 -5.40 13.15 21.55
C LEU A 537 -6.59 12.22 21.25
N VAL A 538 -6.40 10.90 21.35
CA VAL A 538 -7.50 9.93 21.18
C VAL A 538 -8.57 10.12 22.26
N GLU A 539 -8.17 10.32 23.50
CA GLU A 539 -9.09 10.66 24.59
C GLU A 539 -9.83 11.98 24.36
N MET A 540 -9.17 12.97 23.72
CA MET A 540 -9.81 14.23 23.35
C MET A 540 -10.87 14.04 22.27
N ILE A 541 -10.59 13.23 21.25
CA ILE A 541 -11.55 12.85 20.21
C ILE A 541 -12.77 12.17 20.84
N GLU A 542 -12.56 11.22 21.77
CA GLU A 542 -13.65 10.55 22.48
C GLU A 542 -14.53 11.53 23.26
N ARG A 543 -13.93 12.47 24.00
CA ARG A 543 -14.68 13.50 24.72
C ARG A 543 -15.46 14.41 23.78
N ILE A 544 -14.86 14.84 22.67
CA ILE A 544 -15.54 15.68 21.67
C ILE A 544 -16.73 14.92 21.08
N VAL A 545 -16.54 13.67 20.64
CA VAL A 545 -17.59 12.82 20.07
C VAL A 545 -18.76 12.62 21.04
N GLN A 546 -18.50 12.51 22.35
CA GLN A 546 -19.54 12.36 23.37
C GLN A 546 -20.33 13.64 23.65
N ARG A 547 -19.71 14.81 23.46
CA ARG A 547 -20.26 16.11 23.93
C ARG A 547 -20.82 16.96 22.80
N THR A 548 -20.20 16.93 21.63
CA THR A 548 -20.56 17.79 20.50
C THR A 548 -21.95 17.45 19.98
N ARG A 549 -22.66 18.47 19.49
CA ARG A 549 -23.93 18.32 18.77
C ARG A 549 -23.74 18.29 17.26
N ASN A 550 -22.51 18.53 16.78
CA ASN A 550 -22.21 18.55 15.35
C ASN A 550 -22.04 17.11 14.82
N GLN A 551 -23.03 16.63 14.07
CA GLN A 551 -23.04 15.27 13.53
C GLN A 551 -21.85 14.97 12.61
N TRP A 552 -21.34 15.97 11.89
CA TRP A 552 -20.17 15.81 11.03
C TRP A 552 -18.91 15.52 11.85
N ILE A 553 -18.69 16.26 12.94
CA ILE A 553 -17.57 16.05 13.88
C ILE A 553 -17.67 14.68 14.56
N VAL A 554 -18.88 14.26 14.94
CA VAL A 554 -19.13 12.91 15.49
C VAL A 554 -18.72 11.83 14.49
N GLN A 555 -19.18 11.93 13.24
CA GLN A 555 -18.89 10.95 12.20
C GLN A 555 -17.38 10.90 11.88
N GLU A 556 -16.72 12.05 11.79
CA GLU A 556 -15.29 12.13 11.54
C GLU A 556 -14.49 11.48 12.67
N GLY A 557 -14.77 11.84 13.93
CA GLY A 557 -14.13 11.24 15.10
C GLY A 557 -14.30 9.72 15.15
N LEU A 558 -15.53 9.21 14.95
CA LEU A 558 -15.79 7.76 14.89
C LEU A 558 -15.03 7.08 13.75
N THR A 559 -14.91 7.72 12.59
CA THR A 559 -14.17 7.20 11.42
C THR A 559 -12.67 7.08 11.72
N LEU A 560 -12.08 8.11 12.35
CA LEU A 560 -10.68 8.09 12.77
C LEU A 560 -10.40 6.96 13.77
N LEU A 561 -11.26 6.81 14.78
CA LEU A 561 -11.17 5.73 15.75
C LEU A 561 -11.35 4.34 15.10
N ALA A 562 -12.31 4.19 14.19
CA ALA A 562 -12.53 2.93 13.46
C ALA A 562 -11.30 2.48 12.66
N ARG A 563 -10.59 3.45 12.06
CA ARG A 563 -9.47 3.20 11.18
C ARG A 563 -8.17 2.93 11.93
N TYR A 564 -7.92 3.66 13.01
CA TYR A 564 -6.61 3.68 13.67
C TYR A 564 -6.61 3.21 15.14
N ARG A 565 -7.76 3.18 15.82
CA ARG A 565 -7.90 2.80 17.24
C ARG A 565 -9.18 1.99 17.47
N ARG A 566 -9.33 0.89 16.73
CA ARG A 566 -10.57 0.11 16.67
C ARG A 566 -11.00 -0.42 18.04
N GLU A 567 -10.05 -0.74 18.92
CA GLU A 567 -10.28 -1.14 20.30
C GLU A 567 -11.01 -0.07 21.11
N ARG A 568 -10.67 1.22 20.91
CA ARG A 568 -11.31 2.35 21.58
C ARG A 568 -12.72 2.58 21.07
N LEU A 569 -12.94 2.44 19.76
CA LEU A 569 -14.28 2.52 19.17
C LEU A 569 -15.23 1.46 19.76
N HIS A 570 -14.77 0.23 19.93
CA HIS A 570 -15.57 -0.86 20.50
C HIS A 570 -16.04 -0.57 21.93
N ALA A 571 -15.23 0.17 22.71
CA ALA A 571 -15.61 0.62 24.04
C ALA A 571 -16.57 1.83 24.01
N LEU A 572 -16.40 2.74 23.05
CA LEU A 572 -17.15 4.00 22.96
C LEU A 572 -18.59 3.83 22.45
N VAL A 573 -18.81 3.00 21.43
CA VAL A 573 -20.12 2.85 20.76
C VAL A 573 -21.25 2.45 21.73
N PRO A 574 -21.08 1.46 22.64
CA PRO A 574 -22.10 1.13 23.63
C PRO A 574 -22.50 2.31 24.53
N ALA A 575 -21.54 3.16 24.93
CA ALA A 575 -21.80 4.31 25.78
C ALA A 575 -22.63 5.39 25.06
N LEU A 576 -22.37 5.61 23.77
CA LEU A 576 -23.13 6.56 22.94
C LEU A 576 -24.58 6.12 22.72
N LEU A 577 -24.80 4.82 22.52
CA LEU A 577 -26.14 4.23 22.33
C LEU A 577 -26.95 4.22 23.65
N GLY A 578 -26.29 4.00 24.79
CA GLY A 578 -26.94 4.10 26.10
C GLY A 578 -27.34 5.53 26.49
N ALA A 579 -26.54 6.53 26.11
CA ALA A 579 -26.86 7.95 26.36
C ALA A 579 -28.03 8.47 25.52
N THR A 580 -28.29 7.89 24.35
CA THR A 580 -29.44 8.25 23.50
C THR A 580 -30.76 7.70 24.04
N SER A 581 -30.73 6.63 24.82
CA SER A 581 -31.92 6.06 25.48
C SER A 581 -32.47 6.95 26.60
N GLY A 582 -31.67 7.88 27.14
CA GLY A 582 -32.08 8.82 28.20
C GLY A 582 -32.46 10.23 27.73
N ARG A 583 -32.31 10.56 26.44
CA ARG A 583 -32.62 11.90 25.87
C ARG A 583 -33.97 11.99 25.16
N ALA A 584 -34.74 10.90 25.09
CA ALA A 584 -36.11 10.90 24.58
C ALA A 584 -37.16 11.17 25.67
N GLY A 585 -36.74 11.63 26.85
CA GLY A 585 -37.60 11.94 27.99
C GLY A 585 -37.18 13.22 28.71
N SER A 586 -37.22 14.35 28.00
CA SER A 586 -37.33 15.70 28.58
C SER A 586 -37.98 16.64 27.57
#